data_AF-A0A842PH53-F1
#
_entry.id   AF-A0A842PH53-F1
#
_cell.length_a   1.000
_cell.length_b   1.000
_cell.length_c   1.000
_cell.angle_alpha   90.00
_cell.angle_beta   90.00
_cell.angle_gamma   90.00
#
_symmetry.space_group_name_H-M   'P 1'
#
loop_
_entity.id
_entity.type
_entity.pdbx_description
1 polymer ?
#
loop_
_entity_poly.entity_id
_entity_poly.type
_entity_poly.pdbx_seq_one_letter_code
_entity_poly.pdbx_strand_id
1 'polypeptide(L)'
;MLVGTGAFMLQLKGKTALVFGVASEESIAWAICEQLSAAGCKLILGFQKRFMSRVFQLKEKLDNIEAFYPIDVETNELTAEFFTEWQNANPGA
;
A
#
# COMPACT_ATOMS: atom_id res chain seq x y z
N MET A 1 -20.76 -7.39 25.55
CA MET A 1 -19.44 -7.06 26.13
C MET A 1 -18.70 -6.16 25.16
N LEU A 2 -18.51 -4.90 25.52
CA LEU A 2 -17.72 -3.94 24.76
C LEU A 2 -16.27 -4.06 25.24
N VAL A 3 -15.38 -4.60 24.40
CA VAL A 3 -13.93 -4.54 24.62
C VAL A 3 -13.42 -3.41 23.74
N GLY A 4 -13.35 -2.22 24.31
CA GLY A 4 -12.74 -1.06 23.66
C GLY A 4 -11.24 -1.04 23.93
N THR A 5 -10.43 -1.45 22.96
CA THR A 5 -9.10 -0.87 22.76
C THR A 5 -9.29 0.32 21.82
N GLY A 6 -9.11 1.53 22.35
CA GLY A 6 -9.27 2.78 21.62
C GLY A 6 -8.17 3.01 20.58
N ALA A 7 -8.16 2.22 19.50
CA ALA A 7 -7.61 2.70 18.25
C ALA A 7 -8.67 3.63 17.65
N PHE A 8 -8.26 4.83 17.25
CA PHE A 8 -9.03 5.65 16.33
C PHE A 8 -9.31 4.76 15.10
N MET A 9 -10.48 4.12 15.06
CA MET A 9 -10.80 3.15 14.02
C MET A 9 -10.98 3.97 12.76
N LEU A 10 -9.89 4.07 11.97
CA LEU A 10 -9.87 4.80 10.72
C LEU A 10 -11.08 4.30 9.92
N GLN A 11 -12.06 5.17 9.66
CA GLN A 11 -13.29 4.82 8.93
C GLN A 11 -13.00 4.69 7.43
N LEU A 12 -12.11 3.74 7.07
CA LEU A 12 -11.57 3.57 5.73
C LEU A 12 -11.95 2.23 5.09
N LYS A 13 -12.82 1.45 5.75
CA LYS A 13 -13.27 0.15 5.25
C LYS A 13 -13.76 0.26 3.80
N GLY A 14 -13.20 -0.60 2.93
CA GLY A 14 -13.55 -0.67 1.52
C GLY A 14 -12.87 0.37 0.61
N LYS A 15 -12.09 1.31 1.17
CA LYS A 15 -11.25 2.22 0.37
C LYS A 15 -9.99 1.48 -0.11
N THR A 16 -9.46 1.92 -1.23
CA THR A 16 -8.16 1.48 -1.75
C THR A 16 -7.08 2.47 -1.31
N ALA A 17 -6.00 1.97 -0.72
CA ALA A 17 -4.86 2.77 -0.31
C ALA A 17 -3.60 2.36 -1.08
N LEU A 18 -3.03 3.31 -1.81
CA LEU A 18 -1.70 3.18 -2.42
C LEU A 18 -0.66 3.75 -1.45
N VAL A 19 0.28 2.92 -1.01
CA VAL A 19 1.33 3.29 -0.07
C VAL A 19 2.68 3.19 -0.76
N PHE A 20 3.38 4.32 -0.88
CA PHE A 20 4.72 4.41 -1.47
C PHE A 20 5.82 4.13 -0.44
N GLY A 21 7.00 3.73 -0.90
CA GLY A 21 8.19 3.59 -0.05
C GLY A 21 8.23 2.31 0.79
N VAL A 22 7.45 1.29 0.41
CA VAL A 22 7.50 -0.01 1.07
C VAL A 22 8.79 -0.71 0.65
N ALA A 23 9.64 -1.03 1.64
CA ALA A 23 10.96 -1.61 1.39
C ALA A 23 11.15 -2.95 2.12
N SER A 24 10.54 -3.11 3.29
CA SER A 24 10.64 -4.29 4.15
C SER A 24 9.55 -4.26 5.23
N GLU A 25 9.44 -5.34 6.02
CA GLU A 25 8.60 -5.41 7.24
C GLU A 25 9.01 -4.38 8.31
N GLU A 26 10.21 -3.78 8.21
CA GLU A 26 10.72 -2.80 9.17
C GLU A 26 10.49 -1.35 8.70
N SER A 27 9.97 -1.12 7.49
CA SER A 27 9.76 0.24 6.99
C SER A 27 8.53 0.89 7.60
N ILE A 28 8.57 2.21 7.79
CA ILE A 28 7.40 2.98 8.29
C ILE A 28 6.20 2.79 7.36
N ALA A 29 6.44 2.75 6.04
CA ALA A 29 5.40 2.48 5.05
C ALA A 29 4.70 1.12 5.29
N TRP A 30 5.44 0.09 5.73
CA TRP A 30 4.83 -1.18 6.10
C TRP A 30 3.97 -1.08 7.36
N ALA A 31 4.46 -0.41 8.42
CA ALA A 31 3.65 -0.18 9.62
C ALA A 31 2.35 0.59 9.31
N ILE A 32 2.38 1.52 8.35
CA ILE A 32 1.18 2.20 7.84
C ILE A 32 0.25 1.21 7.12
N CYS A 33 0.78 0.33 6.26
CA CYS A 33 0.00 -0.73 5.62
C CYS A 33 -0.72 -1.61 6.65
N GLU A 34 -0.08 -1.98 7.75
CA GLU A 34 -0.71 -2.79 8.81
C GLU A 34 -1.91 -2.08 9.44
N GLN A 35 -1.78 -0.78 9.73
CA GLN A 35 -2.89 0.01 10.30
C GLN A 35 -4.03 0.21 9.29
N LEU A 36 -3.71 0.48 8.02
CA LEU A 36 -4.69 0.59 6.95
C LEU A 36 -5.38 -0.75 6.68
N SER A 37 -4.64 -1.85 6.77
CA SER A 37 -5.18 -3.19 6.65
C SER A 37 -6.18 -3.49 7.77
N ALA A 38 -5.81 -3.21 9.02
CA ALA A 38 -6.69 -3.35 10.17
C ALA A 38 -7.94 -2.46 10.08
N ALA A 39 -7.85 -1.32 9.40
CA ALA A 39 -8.98 -0.45 9.08
C ALA A 39 -9.89 -0.95 7.94
N GLY A 40 -9.54 -2.07 7.29
CA GLY A 40 -10.30 -2.68 6.21
C GLY A 40 -10.09 -2.05 4.84
N CYS A 41 -8.96 -1.37 4.61
CA CYS A 41 -8.57 -0.92 3.28
C CYS A 41 -8.17 -2.11 2.38
N LYS A 42 -8.27 -1.92 1.07
CA LYS A 42 -7.50 -2.67 0.08
C LYS A 42 -6.15 -2.01 -0.10
N LEU A 43 -5.08 -2.77 -0.15
CA LEU A 43 -3.72 -2.24 -0.17
C LEU A 43 -3.06 -2.42 -1.54
N ILE A 44 -2.39 -1.37 -1.98
CA ILE A 44 -1.49 -1.38 -3.13
C ILE A 44 -0.13 -0.90 -2.63
N LEU A 45 0.91 -1.70 -2.83
CA LEU A 45 2.24 -1.43 -2.32
C LEU A 45 3.14 -0.89 -3.44
N GLY A 46 3.52 0.38 -3.32
CA GLY A 46 4.54 1.02 -4.14
C GLY A 46 5.93 0.79 -3.56
N PHE A 47 6.83 0.21 -4.35
CA PHE A 47 8.19 -0.13 -3.92
C PHE A 47 9.23 0.22 -4.99
N GLN A 48 10.48 0.49 -4.60
CA GLN A 48 11.58 0.61 -5.55
C GLN A 48 12.08 -0.78 -5.96
N LYS A 49 12.44 -0.99 -7.23
CA LYS A 49 12.84 -2.30 -7.79
C LYS A 49 13.86 -3.07 -6.96
N ARG A 50 14.81 -2.36 -6.31
CA ARG A 50 15.84 -2.97 -5.43
C ARG A 50 15.27 -3.72 -4.21
N PHE A 51 14.02 -3.45 -3.81
CA PHE A 51 13.36 -4.09 -2.67
C PHE A 51 12.35 -5.18 -3.06
N MET A 52 12.22 -5.49 -4.36
CA MET A 52 11.18 -6.39 -4.89
C MET A 52 11.06 -7.72 -4.15
N SER A 53 12.19 -8.44 -3.98
CA SER A 53 12.20 -9.75 -3.32
C SER A 53 11.64 -9.69 -1.90
N ARG A 54 12.02 -8.66 -1.13
CA ARG A 54 11.58 -8.49 0.25
C ARG A 54 10.12 -8.08 0.34
N VAL A 55 9.68 -7.20 -0.56
CA VAL A 55 8.29 -6.72 -0.59
C VAL A 55 7.33 -7.83 -1.00
N PHE A 56 7.70 -8.70 -1.93
CA PHE A 56 6.83 -9.80 -2.37
C PHE A 56 6.60 -10.84 -1.26
N GLN A 57 7.57 -11.03 -0.36
CA GLN A 57 7.40 -11.89 0.82
C GLN A 57 6.34 -11.36 1.79
N LEU A 58 6.05 -10.05 1.77
CA LEU A 58 5.04 -9.44 2.64
C LEU A 58 3.61 -9.80 2.24
N LYS A 59 3.39 -10.37 1.04
CA LYS A 59 2.07 -10.82 0.59
C LYS A 59 1.42 -11.82 1.55
N GLU A 60 2.22 -12.64 2.22
CA GLU A 60 1.75 -13.66 3.16
C GLU A 60 1.33 -13.08 4.52
N LYS A 61 1.60 -11.80 4.78
CA LYS A 61 1.37 -11.15 6.07
C LYS A 61 0.02 -10.41 6.15
N LEU A 62 -0.50 -9.93 5.01
CA LEU A 62 -1.75 -9.17 4.94
C LEU A 62 -2.59 -9.65 3.74
N ASP A 63 -3.78 -10.17 4.01
CA ASP A 63 -4.66 -10.78 2.99
C ASP A 63 -5.25 -9.78 2.00
N ASN A 64 -5.28 -8.50 2.36
CA ASN A 64 -5.89 -7.42 1.58
C ASN A 64 -4.89 -6.65 0.70
N ILE A 65 -3.71 -7.20 0.46
CA ILE A 65 -2.79 -6.69 -0.57
C ILE A 65 -3.27 -7.16 -1.94
N GLU A 66 -3.73 -6.21 -2.76
CA GLU A 66 -4.28 -6.46 -4.10
C GLU A 66 -3.19 -6.43 -5.18
N ALA A 67 -2.21 -5.53 -5.04
CA ALA A 67 -1.20 -5.31 -6.07
C ALA A 67 0.11 -4.73 -5.53
N PHE A 68 1.16 -4.92 -6.31
CA PHE A 68 2.49 -4.36 -6.07
C PHE A 68 2.92 -3.59 -7.31
N TYR A 69 3.38 -2.35 -7.15
CA TYR A 69 3.88 -1.53 -8.25
C TYR A 69 5.33 -1.11 -8.01
N PRO A 70 6.23 -1.36 -8.97
CA PRO A 70 7.54 -0.73 -8.94
C PRO A 70 7.36 0.76 -9.24
N ILE A 71 7.65 1.62 -8.26
CA ILE A 71 7.50 3.07 -8.38
C ILE A 71 8.84 3.72 -8.07
N ASP A 72 9.23 4.63 -8.96
CA ASP A 72 10.33 5.56 -8.73
C ASP A 72 9.80 6.98 -8.68
N VAL A 73 10.17 7.70 -7.61
CA VAL A 73 9.75 9.09 -7.35
C VAL A 73 10.93 10.06 -7.43
N GLU A 74 12.07 9.61 -7.99
CA GLU A 74 13.25 10.45 -8.19
C GLU A 74 12.95 11.69 -9.03
N THR A 75 12.06 11.55 -10.03
CA THR A 75 11.63 12.67 -10.88
C THR A 75 10.10 12.76 -10.99
N ASN A 76 9.62 13.95 -11.34
CA ASN A 76 8.19 14.19 -11.56
C ASN A 76 7.66 13.38 -12.75
N GLU A 77 8.48 13.19 -13.77
CA GLU A 77 8.13 12.43 -14.98
C GLU A 77 7.86 10.97 -14.65
N LEU A 78 8.74 10.31 -13.89
CA LEU A 78 8.57 8.91 -13.47
C LEU A 78 7.33 8.72 -12.61
N THR A 79 7.04 9.69 -11.74
CA THR A 79 5.82 9.68 -10.92
C THR A 79 4.56 9.84 -11.78
N ALA A 80 4.58 10.74 -12.77
CA ALA A 80 3.47 10.98 -13.68
C ALA A 80 3.20 9.78 -14.60
N GLU A 81 4.25 9.11 -15.08
CA GLU A 81 4.16 7.88 -15.86
C GLU A 81 3.42 6.80 -15.08
N PHE A 82 3.78 6.57 -13.82
CA PHE A 82 3.09 5.61 -12.95
C PHE A 82 1.58 5.88 -12.86
N PHE A 83 1.19 7.13 -12.56
CA PHE A 83 -0.23 7.47 -12.43
C PHE A 83 -0.99 7.36 -13.77
N THR A 84 -0.31 7.68 -14.89
CA THR A 84 -0.88 7.50 -16.22
C THR A 84 -1.15 6.03 -16.51
N GLU A 85 -0.18 5.15 -16.25
CA GLU A 85 -0.35 3.70 -16.41
C GLU A 85 -1.43 3.14 -15.48
N TRP A 86 -1.43 3.57 -14.21
CA TRP A 86 -2.45 3.17 -13.24
C TRP A 86 -3.86 3.55 -13.71
N GLN A 87 -4.08 4.77 -14.17
CA GLN A 87 -5.37 5.24 -14.66
C GLN A 87 -5.84 4.48 -15.90
N ASN A 88 -4.92 4.13 -16.80
CA ASN A 88 -5.23 3.32 -17.98
C ASN A 88 -5.64 1.90 -17.59
N ALA A 89 -4.99 1.31 -16.57
CA ALA A 89 -5.33 -0.02 -16.06
C ALA A 89 -6.59 -0.03 -15.18
N ASN A 90 -6.89 1.09 -14.51
CA ASN A 90 -8.01 1.25 -13.58
C ASN A 90 -8.81 2.54 -13.88
N PRO A 91 -9.59 2.58 -14.98
CA PRO A 91 -10.31 3.79 -15.36
C PRO A 91 -11.31 4.23 -14.30
N GLY A 92 -11.17 5.46 -13.80
CA GLY A 92 -12.09 6.08 -12.84
C GLY A 92 -11.85 5.70 -11.38
N ALA A 93 -10.73 5.04 -11.07
CA ALA A 93 -10.24 4.83 -9.71
C ALA A 93 -9.76 6.13 -9.05
#